data_AF-A0A1I1XLJ7-F1
#
_entry.id   AF-A0A1I1XLJ7-F1
#
_cell.length_a   1.000
_cell.length_b   1.000
_cell.length_c   1.000
_cell.angle_alpha   90.00
_cell.angle_beta   90.00
_cell.angle_gamma   90.00
#
_symmetry.space_group_name_H-M   'P 1'
#
loop_
_entity.id
_entity.type
_entity.pdbx_description
1 polymer ?
#
loop_
_entity_poly.entity_id
_entity_poly.type
_entity_poly.pdbx_seq_one_letter_code
_entity_poly.pdbx_strand_id
1 'polypeptide(L)'
;MKKVCKWTVVCLIVLLVVAGCGFLKAITGDPFAGDWIGIVKIPGMGKSVLRVKIEPEDSDRYQVHATAENYQQKREEGDKSQSEKRFVWQTGAEMRFNGQLESDTLHLNRMMQLSLRLSKITGTLRFPDGTEIHKDTGKEYPVLKEELRKMTEAEHPGAKFEDLKK
;
A
#
# COMPACT_ATOMS: atom_id res chain seq x y z
N MET A 1 38.11 26.24 46.51
CA MET A 1 36.74 25.67 46.67
C MET A 1 35.99 25.84 45.35
N LYS A 2 35.87 24.77 44.54
CA LYS A 2 35.25 24.81 43.21
C LYS A 2 33.72 24.83 43.34
N LYS A 3 33.11 26.01 43.33
CA LYS A 3 31.66 26.16 43.12
C LYS A 3 31.39 25.92 41.64
N VAL A 4 31.38 24.66 41.22
CA VAL A 4 30.78 24.30 39.93
C VAL A 4 29.30 24.64 40.06
N CYS A 5 28.90 25.72 39.40
CA CYS A 5 27.54 26.26 39.45
C CYS A 5 26.55 25.14 39.16
N LYS A 6 25.64 24.89 40.11
CA LYS A 6 24.54 23.91 39.95
C LYS A 6 23.74 24.12 38.65
N TRP A 7 23.74 25.35 38.13
CA TRP A 7 23.14 25.73 36.85
C TRP A 7 23.79 25.07 35.62
N THR A 8 25.09 24.82 35.62
CA THR A 8 25.77 24.20 34.47
C THR A 8 25.32 22.75 34.26
N VAL A 9 25.05 22.03 35.36
CA VAL A 9 24.54 20.65 35.33
C VAL A 9 23.09 20.62 34.83
N VAL A 10 22.27 21.59 35.26
CA VAL A 10 20.87 21.71 34.80
C VAL A 10 20.81 21.99 33.31
N CYS A 11 21.62 22.91 32.79
CA CYS A 11 21.68 23.19 31.35
C CYS A 11 22.10 21.96 30.53
N LEU A 12 23.04 21.16 31.03
CA LEU A 12 23.53 19.97 30.34
C LEU A 12 22.46 18.86 30.28
N ILE A 13 21.67 18.70 31.34
CA ILE A 13 20.53 17.78 31.37
C ILE A 13 19.42 18.24 30.40
N VAL A 14 19.10 19.54 30.37
CA VAL A 14 18.12 20.09 29.44
C VAL A 14 18.56 19.87 27.99
N LEU A 15 19.84 20.06 27.68
CA LEU A 15 20.38 19.80 26.34
C LEU A 15 20.29 18.31 25.95
N LEU A 16 20.53 17.39 26.89
CA LEU A 16 20.40 15.95 26.65
C LEU A 16 18.93 15.52 26.45
N VAL A 17 17.99 16.13 27.18
CA VAL A 17 16.55 15.84 27.02
C VAL A 17 16.01 16.38 25.68
N VAL A 18 16.40 17.60 25.28
CA VAL A 18 15.97 18.19 24.00
C VAL A 18 16.60 17.46 22.81
N ALA A 19 17.88 17.08 22.89
CA ALA A 19 18.53 16.25 21.87
C ALA A 19 17.93 14.84 21.81
N GLY A 20 17.60 14.24 22.97
CA GLY A 20 16.98 12.91 23.05
C GLY A 20 15.56 12.84 22.47
N CYS A 21 14.75 13.88 22.66
CA CYS A 21 13.38 13.93 22.11
C CYS A 21 13.35 14.06 20.58
N GLY A 22 14.28 14.83 19.99
CA GLY A 22 14.38 14.96 18.53
C GLY A 22 14.91 13.68 17.86
N PHE A 23 15.87 13.02 18.51
CA PHE A 23 16.54 11.82 17.97
C PHE A 23 15.66 10.56 18.02
N LEU A 24 14.81 10.42 19.05
CA LEU A 24 13.87 9.30 19.16
C LEU A 24 12.84 9.25 18.03
N LYS A 25 12.33 10.41 17.59
CA LYS A 25 11.42 10.49 16.42
C LYS A 25 12.10 10.08 15.11
N ALA A 26 13.42 10.27 14.98
CA ALA A 26 14.17 9.89 13.79
C ALA A 26 14.54 8.39 13.74
N ILE A 27 14.65 7.72 14.90
CA ILE A 27 15.03 6.31 14.98
C ILE A 27 13.83 5.37 14.78
N THR A 28 12.64 5.76 15.23
CA THR A 28 11.41 5.00 14.93
C THR A 28 10.90 5.43 13.56
N GLY A 29 11.40 4.81 12.49
CA GLY A 29 10.92 5.04 11.13
C GLY A 29 9.39 4.99 11.05
N ASP A 30 8.83 5.81 10.17
CA ASP A 30 7.38 5.92 9.99
C ASP A 30 6.76 4.54 9.67
N PRO A 31 5.84 4.02 10.50
CA PRO A 31 5.28 2.68 10.32
C PRO A 31 4.33 2.58 9.12
N PHE A 32 3.80 3.71 8.63
CA PHE A 32 2.92 3.80 7.47
C PHE A 32 3.72 3.88 6.16
N ALA A 33 4.89 4.50 6.21
CA ALA A 33 5.72 4.69 5.04
C ALA A 33 6.24 3.36 4.44
N GLY A 34 6.23 3.31 3.11
CA GLY A 34 6.77 2.21 2.31
C GLY A 34 5.81 1.69 1.27
N ASP A 35 6.19 0.56 0.69
CA ASP A 35 5.44 -0.15 -0.34
C ASP A 35 4.57 -1.23 0.29
N TRP A 36 3.34 -1.36 -0.20
CA TRP A 36 2.32 -2.26 0.28
C TRP A 36 1.65 -2.97 -0.89
N ILE A 37 1.25 -4.22 -0.71
CA ILE A 37 0.72 -5.04 -1.79
C ILE A 37 -0.31 -6.06 -1.28
N GLY A 38 -1.32 -6.34 -2.10
CA GLY A 38 -2.25 -7.43 -1.87
C GLY A 38 -3.31 -7.55 -2.97
N ILE A 39 -4.16 -8.56 -2.87
CA ILE A 39 -5.28 -8.75 -3.80
C ILE A 39 -6.52 -8.08 -3.19
N VAL A 40 -7.12 -7.17 -3.95
CA VAL A 40 -8.33 -6.44 -3.54
C VAL A 40 -9.41 -6.54 -4.62
N LYS A 41 -10.67 -6.30 -4.24
CA LYS A 41 -11.78 -6.23 -5.20
C LYS A 41 -12.13 -4.76 -5.47
N ILE A 42 -11.80 -4.27 -6.65
CA ILE A 42 -12.10 -2.91 -7.07
C ILE A 42 -13.44 -2.87 -7.81
N PRO A 43 -14.41 -2.02 -7.41
CA PRO A 43 -15.65 -1.84 -8.15
C PRO A 43 -15.39 -1.50 -9.63
N GLY A 44 -16.05 -2.22 -10.55
CA GLY A 44 -15.88 -2.03 -11.99
C GLY A 44 -14.64 -2.72 -12.60
N MET A 45 -13.63 -3.06 -11.81
CA MET A 45 -12.40 -3.73 -12.29
C MET A 45 -12.32 -5.22 -11.89
N GLY A 46 -13.01 -5.61 -10.82
CA GLY A 46 -12.96 -6.97 -10.29
C GLY A 46 -11.81 -7.20 -9.32
N LYS A 47 -11.36 -8.45 -9.16
CA LYS A 47 -10.19 -8.78 -8.33
C LYS A 47 -8.92 -8.26 -9.00
N SER A 48 -8.02 -7.67 -8.23
CA SER A 48 -6.84 -6.98 -8.77
C SER A 48 -5.69 -7.04 -7.77
N VAL A 49 -4.47 -7.12 -8.27
CA VAL A 49 -3.28 -6.87 -7.45
C VAL A 49 -3.16 -5.37 -7.29
N LEU A 50 -3.30 -4.90 -6.05
CA LEU A 50 -3.13 -3.52 -5.66
C LEU A 50 -1.73 -3.34 -5.06
N ARG A 51 -0.98 -2.40 -5.61
CA ARG A 51 0.26 -1.87 -5.02
C ARG A 51 0.00 -0.47 -4.51
N VAL A 52 0.39 -0.19 -3.28
CA VAL A 52 0.22 1.12 -2.64
C VAL A 52 1.57 1.57 -2.11
N LYS A 53 2.05 2.72 -2.58
CA LYS A 53 3.21 3.40 -2.03
C LYS A 53 2.74 4.55 -1.15
N ILE A 54 3.20 4.56 0.10
CA ILE A 54 2.88 5.60 1.08
C ILE A 54 4.16 6.36 1.41
N GLU A 55 4.14 7.67 1.18
CA GLU A 55 5.27 8.57 1.42
C GLU A 55 4.85 9.66 2.41
N PRO A 56 5.59 9.89 3.51
CA PRO A 56 5.30 10.99 4.42
C PRO A 56 5.60 12.34 3.75
N GLU A 57 4.71 13.31 3.93
CA GLU A 57 4.88 14.68 3.43
C GLU A 57 5.29 15.62 4.58
N ASP A 58 4.39 15.84 5.54
CA ASP A 58 4.62 16.73 6.69
C ASP A 58 3.78 16.29 7.90
N SER A 59 4.43 16.06 9.05
CA SER A 59 3.82 15.62 10.32
C SER A 59 2.86 14.44 10.16
N ASP A 60 1.57 14.72 9.91
CA ASP A 60 0.48 13.74 9.83
C ASP A 60 -0.09 13.63 8.41
N ARG A 61 0.58 14.21 7.41
CA ARG A 61 0.18 14.16 6.00
C ARG A 61 1.02 13.18 5.21
N TYR A 62 0.35 12.46 4.32
CA TYR A 62 0.95 11.44 3.48
C TYR A 62 0.52 11.60 2.03
N GLN A 63 1.43 11.33 1.11
CA GLN A 63 1.11 11.07 -0.28
C GLN A 63 0.96 9.56 -0.48
N VAL A 64 -0.12 9.17 -1.15
CA VAL A 64 -0.46 7.77 -1.39
C VAL A 64 -0.62 7.55 -2.88
N HIS A 65 0.18 6.64 -3.41
CA HIS A 65 0.14 6.26 -4.81
C HIS A 65 -0.32 4.80 -4.92
N ALA A 66 -1.47 4.59 -5.53
CA ALA A 66 -2.06 3.27 -5.73
C ALA A 66 -2.03 2.88 -7.21
N THR A 67 -1.55 1.68 -7.50
CA THR A 67 -1.59 1.07 -8.83
C THR A 67 -2.30 -0.27 -8.73
N ALA A 68 -3.33 -0.45 -9.54
CA ALA A 68 -4.09 -1.69 -9.60
C ALA A 68 -3.93 -2.35 -10.97
N GLU A 69 -3.60 -3.64 -10.95
CA GLU A 69 -3.41 -4.46 -12.14
C GLU A 69 -4.27 -5.71 -12.05
N ASN A 70 -4.80 -6.15 -13.18
CA ASN A 70 -5.64 -7.35 -13.24
C ASN A 70 -5.55 -8.05 -14.60
N TYR A 71 -6.10 -9.25 -14.65
CA TYR A 71 -6.36 -9.96 -15.89
C TYR A 71 -7.67 -9.45 -16.49
N GLN A 72 -7.59 -8.80 -17.65
CA GLN A 72 -8.76 -8.32 -18.39
C GLN A 72 -9.06 -9.21 -19.57
N GLN A 73 -10.34 -9.52 -19.79
CA GLN A 73 -10.75 -10.30 -20.94
C GLN A 73 -10.52 -9.49 -22.22
N LYS A 74 -9.75 -10.04 -23.15
CA LYS A 74 -9.54 -9.45 -24.48
C LYS A 74 -10.87 -9.52 -25.25
N ARG A 75 -11.41 -8.37 -25.64
CA ARG A 75 -12.56 -8.33 -26.57
C ARG A 75 -12.03 -8.68 -27.96
N GLU A 76 -12.44 -9.83 -28.50
CA GLU A 76 -12.16 -10.18 -29.89
C GLU A 76 -13.11 -9.39 -30.79
N GLU A 77 -12.57 -8.48 -31.62
CA GLU A 77 -13.30 -7.84 -32.71
C GLU A 77 -13.39 -8.84 -33.87
N GLY A 78 -14.55 -9.48 -34.03
CA GLY A 78 -14.86 -10.30 -35.20
C GLY A 78 -15.17 -11.76 -34.89
N ASP A 79 -16.42 -12.11 -35.17
CA ASP A 79 -16.99 -13.43 -35.48
C ASP A 79 -16.14 -14.69 -35.16
N LYS A 80 -16.54 -15.47 -34.15
CA LYS A 80 -17.15 -16.82 -34.32
C LYS A 80 -17.21 -17.63 -33.01
N SER A 81 -18.34 -18.31 -32.88
CA SER A 81 -18.52 -19.66 -32.31
C SER A 81 -17.24 -20.32 -31.77
N GLN A 82 -17.19 -20.56 -30.45
CA GLN A 82 -16.10 -21.20 -29.68
C GLN A 82 -14.80 -20.39 -29.47
N SER A 83 -14.89 -19.07 -29.27
CA SER A 83 -13.73 -18.28 -28.85
C SER A 83 -13.31 -18.62 -27.41
N GLU A 84 -12.18 -19.32 -27.26
CA GLU A 84 -11.47 -19.47 -25.98
C GLU A 84 -11.31 -18.08 -25.33
N LYS A 85 -11.76 -17.93 -24.08
CA LYS A 85 -11.60 -16.67 -23.36
C LYS A 85 -10.11 -16.39 -23.15
N ARG A 86 -9.61 -15.30 -23.70
CA ARG A 86 -8.24 -14.82 -23.46
C ARG A 86 -8.24 -13.68 -22.45
N PHE A 87 -7.36 -13.79 -21.47
CA PHE A 87 -7.13 -12.77 -20.46
C PHE A 87 -5.72 -12.22 -20.61
N VAL A 88 -5.59 -10.91 -20.59
CA VAL A 88 -4.31 -10.22 -20.69
C VAL A 88 -4.06 -9.48 -19.38
N TRP A 89 -2.84 -9.59 -18.84
CA TRP A 89 -2.43 -8.77 -17.71
C TRP A 89 -2.37 -7.31 -18.14
N GLN A 90 -3.11 -6.42 -17.46
CA GLN A 90 -3.15 -5.00 -17.78
C GLN A 90 -3.10 -4.13 -16.53
N THR A 91 -2.46 -2.97 -16.66
CA THR A 91 -2.60 -1.88 -15.69
C THR A 91 -3.98 -1.28 -15.82
N GLY A 92 -4.82 -1.51 -14.82
CA GLY A 92 -6.23 -1.12 -14.85
C GLY A 92 -6.46 0.30 -14.34
N ALA A 93 -5.82 0.67 -13.22
CA ALA A 93 -5.95 2.01 -12.65
C ALA A 93 -4.68 2.45 -11.93
N GLU A 94 -4.32 3.73 -12.09
CA GLU A 94 -3.33 4.42 -11.27
C GLU A 94 -4.01 5.63 -10.63
N MET A 95 -3.85 5.80 -9.33
CA MET A 95 -4.49 6.87 -8.58
C MET A 95 -3.52 7.44 -7.55
N ARG A 96 -3.57 8.75 -7.37
CA ARG A 96 -2.78 9.47 -6.36
C ARG A 96 -3.71 10.22 -5.42
N PHE A 97 -3.41 10.12 -4.13
CA PHE A 97 -4.21 10.71 -3.07
C PHE A 97 -3.31 11.39 -2.05
N ASN A 98 -3.88 12.39 -1.41
CA ASN A 98 -3.33 12.91 -0.16
C ASN A 98 -4.13 12.29 0.99
N GLY A 99 -3.41 11.85 2.00
CA GLY A 99 -3.94 11.25 3.21
C GLY A 99 -3.59 12.06 4.45
N GLN A 100 -4.49 12.05 5.42
CA GLN A 100 -4.27 12.59 6.75
C GLN A 100 -4.36 11.47 7.78
N LEU A 101 -3.32 11.34 8.61
CA LEU A 101 -3.28 10.36 9.67
C LEU A 101 -4.01 10.90 10.90
N GLU A 102 -5.03 10.17 11.34
CA GLU A 102 -5.72 10.42 12.60
C GLU A 102 -5.59 9.16 13.47
N SER A 103 -4.86 9.29 14.58
CA SER A 103 -4.53 8.17 15.49
C SER A 103 -3.77 7.02 14.79
N ASP A 104 -4.47 5.97 14.39
CA ASP A 104 -3.98 4.74 13.76
C ASP A 104 -4.60 4.49 12.37
N THR A 105 -5.33 5.48 11.85
CA THR A 105 -6.08 5.40 10.60
C THR A 105 -5.64 6.48 9.63
N LEU A 106 -5.19 6.07 8.44
CA LEU A 106 -4.90 6.99 7.35
C LEU A 106 -6.18 7.25 6.55
N HIS A 107 -6.68 8.48 6.62
CA HIS A 107 -7.87 8.92 5.89
C HIS A 107 -7.48 9.50 4.54
N LEU A 108 -7.87 8.85 3.45
CA LEU A 108 -7.66 9.35 2.10
C LEU A 108 -8.82 10.29 1.68
N ASN A 109 -8.52 11.27 0.82
CA ASN A 109 -9.51 12.27 0.39
C ASN A 109 -10.79 11.65 -0.23
N ARG A 110 -11.93 12.32 -0.02
CA ARG A 110 -13.34 11.88 -0.04
C ARG A 110 -13.88 11.13 -1.26
N MET A 111 -13.15 11.00 -2.36
CA MET A 111 -13.67 10.28 -3.56
C MET A 111 -13.58 8.76 -3.42
N MET A 112 -12.73 8.25 -2.54
CA MET A 112 -12.80 6.88 -2.06
C MET A 112 -12.74 6.93 -0.53
N GLN A 113 -13.73 6.35 0.14
CA GLN A 113 -13.72 6.20 1.61
C GLN A 113 -12.69 5.14 2.04
N LEU A 114 -11.45 5.28 1.60
CA LEU A 114 -10.36 4.39 1.97
C LEU A 114 -9.80 4.89 3.30
N SER A 115 -10.19 4.21 4.38
CA SER A 115 -9.52 4.27 5.67
C SER A 115 -8.59 3.07 5.77
N LEU A 116 -7.29 3.31 5.90
CA LEU A 116 -6.31 2.25 6.10
C LEU A 116 -6.01 2.15 7.59
N ARG A 117 -6.40 1.03 8.21
CA ARG A 117 -6.13 0.79 9.63
C ARG A 117 -4.88 -0.05 9.81
N LEU A 118 -3.96 0.41 10.65
CA LEU A 118 -2.65 -0.21 10.79
C LEU A 118 -2.57 -1.10 12.03
N SER A 119 -2.31 -2.39 11.81
CA SER A 119 -1.93 -3.28 12.91
C SER A 119 -0.40 -3.30 13.00
N LYS A 120 0.15 -2.51 13.92
CA LYS A 120 1.61 -2.41 14.17
C LYS A 120 2.27 -3.77 14.47
N ILE A 121 1.49 -4.74 14.94
CA ILE A 121 1.97 -6.09 15.27
C ILE A 121 2.09 -6.96 14.01
N THR A 122 1.23 -6.76 13.02
CA THR A 122 1.13 -7.64 11.84
C THR A 122 1.60 -6.99 10.54
N GLY A 123 1.88 -5.67 10.53
CA GLY A 123 2.34 -4.98 9.33
C GLY A 123 1.32 -5.06 8.19
N THR A 124 0.03 -4.89 8.51
CA THR A 124 -1.09 -4.93 7.55
C THR A 124 -1.83 -3.61 7.49
N LEU A 125 -2.28 -3.25 6.30
CA LEU A 125 -3.26 -2.18 6.09
C LEU A 125 -4.60 -2.82 5.73
N ARG A 126 -5.61 -2.52 6.54
CA ARG A 126 -6.97 -3.01 6.32
C ARG A 126 -7.83 -1.94 5.63
N PHE A 127 -8.51 -2.34 4.57
CA PHE A 127 -9.51 -1.57 3.85
C PHE A 127 -10.87 -1.63 4.59
N PRO A 128 -11.77 -0.65 4.39
CA PRO A 128 -13.09 -0.64 5.04
C PRO A 128 -13.96 -1.85 4.72
N ASP A 129 -13.76 -2.48 3.56
CA ASP A 129 -14.46 -3.69 3.13
C ASP A 129 -13.91 -4.97 3.80
N GLY A 130 -12.92 -4.85 4.68
CA GLY A 130 -12.28 -5.95 5.38
C GLY A 130 -11.09 -6.56 4.64
N THR A 131 -10.78 -6.11 3.42
CA THR A 131 -9.61 -6.58 2.67
C THR A 131 -8.33 -6.12 3.36
N GLU A 132 -7.28 -6.94 3.31
CA GLU A 132 -5.98 -6.61 3.88
C GLU A 132 -4.90 -6.61 2.80
N ILE A 133 -3.99 -5.65 2.89
CA ILE A 133 -2.73 -5.63 2.15
C ILE A 133 -1.57 -5.63 3.14
N HIS A 134 -0.44 -6.18 2.71
CA HIS A 134 0.73 -6.40 3.54
C HIS A 134 1.90 -5.55 3.02
N LYS A 135 2.92 -5.36 3.85
CA LYS A 135 4.14 -4.66 3.41
C LYS A 135 4.81 -5.45 2.29
N ASP A 136 5.14 -4.78 1.18
CA ASP A 136 5.81 -5.38 0.03
C ASP A 136 7.30 -5.51 0.32
N THR A 137 7.85 -6.73 0.23
CA THR A 137 9.28 -7.00 0.36
C THR A 137 9.97 -7.17 -1.00
N GLY A 138 9.22 -6.99 -2.09
CA GLY A 138 9.67 -7.12 -3.48
C GLY A 138 9.56 -8.54 -4.04
N LYS A 139 9.01 -9.50 -3.26
CA LYS A 139 8.88 -10.91 -3.66
C LYS A 139 7.42 -11.33 -3.86
N GLU A 140 6.49 -10.55 -3.34
CA GLU A 140 5.07 -10.85 -3.24
C GLU A 140 4.37 -10.65 -4.57
N TYR A 141 4.80 -9.65 -5.36
CA TYR A 141 4.17 -9.33 -6.63
C TYR A 141 4.01 -10.52 -7.60
N PRO A 142 5.07 -11.29 -7.95
CA PRO A 142 4.90 -12.44 -8.83
C PRO A 142 4.01 -13.53 -8.22
N VAL A 143 4.02 -13.71 -6.90
CA VAL A 143 3.17 -14.68 -6.19
C VAL A 143 1.70 -14.27 -6.27
N LEU A 144 1.39 -13.01 -5.96
CA LEU A 144 0.02 -12.48 -6.00
C LEU A 144 -0.53 -12.41 -7.42
N LYS A 145 0.32 -12.12 -8.41
CA LYS A 145 -0.06 -12.20 -9.83
C LYS A 145 -0.46 -13.61 -10.22
N GLU A 146 0.31 -14.61 -9.79
CA GLU A 146 0.03 -16.03 -10.03
C GLU A 146 -1.22 -16.50 -9.28
N GLU A 147 -1.42 -16.06 -8.04
CA GLU A 147 -2.65 -16.32 -7.29
C GLU A 147 -3.87 -15.73 -7.99
N LEU A 148 -3.78 -14.49 -8.47
CA LEU A 148 -4.86 -13.88 -9.23
C LEU A 148 -5.16 -14.66 -10.51
N ARG A 149 -4.11 -15.16 -11.21
CA ARG A 149 -4.27 -16.03 -12.38
C ARG A 149 -5.08 -17.28 -12.04
N LYS A 150 -4.71 -18.00 -10.98
CA LYS A 150 -5.42 -19.20 -10.52
C LYS A 150 -6.87 -18.90 -10.14
N MET A 151 -7.13 -17.76 -9.51
CA MET A 151 -8.49 -17.32 -9.19
C MET A 151 -9.31 -17.07 -10.47
N THR A 152 -8.73 -16.38 -11.46
CA THR A 152 -9.40 -16.12 -12.74
C THR A 152 -9.61 -17.42 -13.54
N GLU A 153 -8.67 -18.36 -13.50
CA GLU A 153 -8.79 -19.66 -14.16
C GLU A 153 -9.91 -20.52 -13.53
N ALA A 154 -10.05 -20.49 -12.20
CA ALA A 154 -11.15 -21.15 -11.51
C ALA A 154 -12.52 -20.58 -11.91
N GLU A 155 -12.60 -19.26 -12.17
CA GLU A 155 -13.81 -18.59 -12.65
C GLU A 155 -14.05 -18.82 -14.16
N HIS A 156 -12.99 -19.08 -14.92
CA HIS A 156 -13.01 -19.30 -16.37
C HIS A 156 -12.14 -20.50 -16.78
N PRO A 157 -12.61 -21.74 -16.56
CA PRO A 157 -11.85 -22.94 -16.90
C PRO A 157 -11.50 -22.98 -18.39
N GLY A 158 -10.24 -23.30 -18.71
CA GLY A 158 -9.74 -23.36 -20.09
C GLY A 158 -9.42 -21.99 -20.71
N ALA A 159 -9.46 -20.91 -19.93
CA ALA A 159 -9.02 -19.60 -20.37
C ALA A 159 -7.50 -19.56 -20.63
N LYS A 160 -7.08 -18.77 -21.62
CA LYS A 160 -5.66 -18.50 -21.89
C LYS A 160 -5.24 -17.19 -21.25
N PHE A 161 -4.04 -17.18 -20.69
CA PHE A 161 -3.47 -16.01 -20.01
C PHE A 161 -2.24 -15.52 -20.77
N GLU A 162 -2.25 -14.23 -21.10
CA GLU A 162 -1.16 -13.54 -21.77
C GLU A 162 -0.61 -12.46 -20.82
N ASP A 163 0.71 -12.40 -20.68
CA ASP A 163 1.36 -11.26 -20.04
C ASP A 163 1.69 -10.21 -21.10
N LEU A 164 1.43 -8.93 -20.80
CA LEU A 164 1.94 -7.83 -21.62
C LEU A 164 3.46 -7.95 -21.71
N LYS A 165 3.97 -8.29 -22.89
CA LYS A 165 5.40 -8.16 -23.19
C LYS A 165 5.72 -6.66 -23.17
N LYS A 166 6.55 -6.25 -22.22
CA LYS A 166 7.22 -4.94 -22.24
C LYS A 166 8.13 -4.81 -23.45
#